data_AF-A0A920UYZ3-F1
#
_entry.id   AF-A0A920UYZ3-F1
#
_cell.length_a   1.000
_cell.length_b   1.000
_cell.length_c   1.000
_cell.angle_alpha   90.00
_cell.angle_beta   90.00
_cell.angle_gamma   90.00
#
_symmetry.space_group_name_H-M   'P 1'
#
loop_
_entity.id
_entity.type
_entity.pdbx_description
1 polymer ?
#
loop_
_entity_poly.entity_id
_entity_poly.type
_entity_poly.pdbx_seq_one_letter_code
_entity_poly.pdbx_strand_id
1 'polypeptide(L)'
;MLAVASELALTELLLSGCTTTADHHYVFPPPRKRHRYSGGGRPPPGHTHRTDPRIHGSSVEDGGLPPANVVQSCDTILNDSERVIGTHHEVGPGAMIQIALAPALRFRSALESCAKQRT
;
A
#
# COMPACT_ATOMS: atom_id res chain seq x y z
N MET A 1 4.41 -11.42 -11.77
CA MET A 1 5.63 -10.62 -11.58
C MET A 1 5.70 -10.01 -10.18
N LEU A 2 4.74 -9.17 -9.76
CA LEU A 2 4.70 -8.60 -8.40
C LEU A 2 4.80 -9.63 -7.25
N ALA A 3 4.01 -10.71 -7.29
CA ALA A 3 4.05 -11.74 -6.24
C ALA A 3 5.44 -12.40 -6.11
N VAL A 4 6.12 -12.68 -7.23
CA VAL A 4 7.45 -13.29 -7.23
C VAL A 4 8.50 -12.31 -6.71
N ALA A 5 8.39 -11.02 -7.05
CA ALA A 5 9.28 -9.99 -6.52
C ALA A 5 9.11 -9.83 -5.00
N SER A 6 7.87 -9.82 -4.51
CA SER A 6 7.59 -9.80 -3.07
C SER A 6 8.09 -11.05 -2.36
N GLU A 7 7.91 -12.23 -2.95
CA GLU A 7 8.38 -13.51 -2.38
C GLU A 7 9.91 -13.55 -2.30
N LEU A 8 10.61 -13.12 -3.34
CA LEU A 8 12.07 -13.02 -3.34
C LEU A 8 12.55 -12.07 -2.24
N ALA A 9 12.03 -10.84 -2.20
CA ALA A 9 12.42 -9.85 -1.20
C ALA A 9 12.16 -10.33 0.24
N LEU A 10 11.00 -10.95 0.48
CA LEU A 10 10.67 -11.51 1.80
C LEU A 10 11.59 -12.69 2.15
N THR A 11 11.95 -13.52 1.17
CA THR A 11 12.89 -14.64 1.38
C THR A 11 14.28 -14.14 1.77
N GLU A 12 14.81 -13.13 1.07
CA GLU A 12 16.10 -12.53 1.39
C GLU A 12 16.10 -11.89 2.79
N LEU A 13 15.03 -11.17 3.13
CA LEU A 13 14.85 -10.60 4.47
C LEU A 13 14.84 -11.68 5.54
N LEU A 14 14.08 -12.77 5.34
CA LEU A 14 14.07 -13.90 6.27
C LEU A 14 15.45 -14.54 6.43
N LEU A 15 16.18 -14.74 5.33
CA LEU A 15 17.55 -15.28 5.35
C LEU A 15 18.54 -14.37 6.10
N SER A 16 18.27 -13.05 6.13
CA SER A 16 19.05 -12.08 6.90
C SER A 16 18.66 -11.99 8.40
N GLY A 17 17.66 -12.76 8.85
CA GLY A 17 17.13 -12.70 10.21
C GLY A 17 16.09 -11.60 10.45
N CYS A 18 15.62 -10.92 9.39
CA CYS A 18 14.51 -9.98 9.50
C CYS A 18 13.20 -10.76 9.72
N THR A 19 12.60 -10.56 10.89
CA THR A 19 11.32 -11.19 11.31
C THR A 19 10.16 -10.19 11.32
N THR A 20 10.35 -8.97 10.84
CA THR A 20 9.28 -7.98 10.67
C THR A 20 9.78 -6.95 9.66
N THR A 21 9.03 -6.72 8.58
CA THR A 21 9.42 -5.78 7.52
C THR A 21 8.25 -4.89 7.12
N ALA A 22 8.50 -3.79 6.44
CA ALA A 22 7.46 -2.94 5.90
C ALA A 22 7.52 -2.87 4.37
N ASP A 23 6.36 -2.93 3.72
CA ASP A 23 6.24 -2.76 2.27
C ASP A 23 5.46 -1.47 1.97
N HIS A 24 6.06 -0.61 1.15
CA HIS A 24 5.51 0.67 0.73
C HIS A 24 5.24 0.63 -0.77
N HIS A 25 4.26 -0.18 -1.15
CA HIS A 25 3.90 -0.43 -2.54
C HIS A 25 2.84 0.55 -3.06
N TYR A 26 3.25 1.53 -3.88
CA TYR A 26 2.37 2.63 -4.30
C TYR A 26 1.97 2.71 -5.76
N VAL A 27 2.42 1.77 -6.58
CA VAL A 27 2.24 1.85 -8.03
C VAL A 27 1.18 0.85 -8.47
N PHE A 28 -0.02 1.34 -8.78
CA PHE A 28 -1.18 0.52 -9.17
C PHE A 28 -1.65 0.84 -10.60
N PRO A 29 -0.96 0.32 -11.64
CA PRO A 29 -1.31 0.62 -13.03
C PRO A 29 -2.61 -0.09 -13.47
N PRO A 30 -3.38 0.49 -14.39
CA PRO A 30 -4.60 -0.12 -14.92
C PRO A 30 -4.31 -1.47 -15.63
N PRO A 31 -5.24 -2.45 -15.61
CA PRO A 31 -6.54 -2.43 -14.93
C PRO A 31 -6.44 -2.77 -13.43
N ARG A 32 -5.22 -2.98 -12.90
CA ARG A 32 -4.98 -3.42 -11.52
C ARG A 32 -4.97 -2.22 -10.57
N LYS A 33 -6.18 -1.73 -10.25
CA LYS A 33 -6.38 -0.64 -9.27
C LYS A 33 -6.40 -1.10 -7.81
N ARG A 34 -6.21 -2.39 -7.55
CA ARG A 34 -6.37 -2.99 -6.22
C ARG A 34 -5.10 -3.71 -5.80
N HIS A 35 -4.77 -3.54 -4.53
CA HIS A 35 -3.73 -4.30 -3.89
C HIS A 35 -4.09 -5.80 -3.89
N ARG A 36 -3.21 -6.65 -4.42
CA ARG A 36 -3.33 -8.11 -4.31
C ARG A 36 -2.33 -8.57 -3.28
N TYR A 37 -2.84 -9.02 -2.13
CA TYR A 37 -2.01 -9.72 -1.16
C TYR A 37 -1.51 -11.01 -1.82
N SER A 38 -0.20 -11.09 -2.03
CA SER A 38 0.44 -12.31 -2.46
C SER A 38 0.30 -13.35 -1.34
N GLY A 39 -0.44 -14.42 -1.61
CA GLY A 39 -0.54 -15.59 -0.75
C GLY A 39 -1.91 -15.76 -0.10
N GLY A 40 -2.72 -16.66 -0.65
CA GLY A 40 -3.87 -17.24 0.05
C GLY A 40 -3.47 -18.24 1.14
N GLY A 41 -2.28 -18.09 1.71
CA GLY A 41 -1.70 -18.93 2.74
C GLY A 41 -1.09 -18.07 3.83
N ARG A 42 -1.06 -18.60 5.05
CA ARG A 42 -0.47 -17.94 6.23
C ARG A 42 0.97 -17.52 5.89
N PRO A 43 1.32 -16.22 5.99
CA PRO A 43 2.68 -15.77 5.73
C PRO A 43 3.66 -16.44 6.68
N PRO A 44 4.93 -16.61 6.28
CA PRO A 44 5.94 -17.18 7.15
C PRO A 44 6.17 -16.30 8.39
N PRO A 45 6.48 -16.90 9.56
CA PRO A 45 7.48 -16.47 10.53
C PRO A 45 7.88 -15.02 10.81
N GLY A 46 7.12 -13.95 10.57
CA GLY A 46 7.65 -12.62 10.87
C GLY A 46 7.21 -11.50 9.95
N HIS A 47 6.20 -10.78 10.38
CA HIS A 47 5.22 -10.26 9.46
C HIS A 47 5.39 -8.81 9.00
N THR A 48 4.67 -8.52 7.91
CA THR A 48 4.75 -7.31 7.09
C THR A 48 3.87 -6.18 7.62
N HIS A 49 4.47 -5.06 8.00
CA HIS A 49 3.85 -3.74 8.10
C HIS A 49 3.58 -3.22 6.69
N ARG A 50 2.40 -3.49 6.16
CA ARG A 50 2.09 -3.07 4.80
C ARG A 50 1.42 -1.70 4.84
N THR A 51 2.16 -0.70 4.39
CA THR A 51 1.56 0.58 4.09
C THR A 51 0.75 0.45 2.79
N ASP A 52 -0.41 1.09 2.69
CA ASP A 52 -1.12 1.34 1.41
C ASP A 52 -0.78 2.77 0.95
N PRO A 53 0.39 2.97 0.36
CA PRO A 53 0.75 4.26 -0.17
C PRO A 53 0.08 4.41 -1.52
N ARG A 54 -0.91 5.29 -1.66
CA ARG A 54 -1.48 5.55 -2.98
C ARG A 54 -0.95 6.87 -3.52
N ILE A 55 -0.82 6.93 -4.84
CA ILE A 55 -0.44 8.16 -5.54
C ILE A 55 -1.69 9.01 -5.74
N HIS A 56 -1.71 10.16 -5.07
CA HIS A 56 -2.67 11.24 -5.27
C HIS A 56 -1.90 12.51 -5.65
N GLY A 57 -2.55 13.41 -6.39
CA GLY A 57 -1.98 14.70 -6.79
C GLY A 57 -2.00 14.89 -8.30
N SER A 58 -1.34 15.96 -8.75
CA SER A 58 -1.18 16.30 -10.16
C SER A 58 -0.40 15.23 -10.91
N SER A 59 -0.88 14.85 -12.09
CA SER A 59 -0.10 14.02 -13.02
C SER A 59 0.99 14.84 -13.71
N VAL A 60 1.87 14.22 -14.49
CA VAL A 60 2.82 14.93 -15.38
C VAL A 60 2.11 15.97 -16.25
N GLU A 61 0.91 15.67 -16.73
CA GLU A 61 0.10 16.59 -17.55
C GLU A 61 -0.36 17.83 -16.77
N ASP A 62 -0.49 17.71 -15.44
CA ASP A 62 -0.91 18.77 -14.52
C ASP A 62 0.27 19.42 -13.78
N GLY A 63 1.50 19.26 -14.28
CA GLY A 63 2.72 19.79 -13.68
C GLY A 63 3.26 19.00 -12.47
N GLY A 64 2.75 17.79 -12.25
CA GLY A 64 3.23 16.86 -11.24
C GLY A 64 4.32 15.91 -11.75
N LEU A 65 4.68 14.96 -10.90
CA LEU A 65 5.71 13.94 -11.18
C LEU A 65 5.17 12.58 -11.69
N PRO A 66 4.04 12.05 -11.18
CA PRO A 66 3.60 10.72 -11.55
C PRO A 66 2.90 10.70 -12.92
N PRO A 67 3.12 9.66 -13.74
CA PRO A 67 2.33 9.44 -14.95
C PRO A 67 0.83 9.40 -14.66
N ALA A 68 0.00 9.97 -15.53
CA ALA A 68 -1.45 10.07 -15.30
C ALA A 68 -2.13 8.72 -15.05
N ASN A 69 -1.62 7.63 -15.64
CA ASN A 69 -2.19 6.29 -15.48
C ASN A 69 -2.02 5.69 -14.08
N VAL A 70 -1.11 6.20 -13.24
CA VAL A 70 -0.90 5.72 -11.87
C VAL A 70 -1.50 6.65 -10.81
N VAL A 71 -1.99 7.83 -11.21
CA VAL A 71 -2.69 8.76 -10.32
C VAL A 71 -4.09 8.24 -10.02
N GLN A 72 -4.48 8.25 -8.75
CA GLN A 72 -5.79 7.81 -8.29
C GLN A 72 -6.58 8.97 -7.66
N SER A 73 -7.90 8.99 -7.91
CA SER A 73 -8.84 9.91 -7.25
C SER A 73 -8.90 9.65 -5.74
N CYS A 74 -9.23 10.67 -4.94
CA CYS A 74 -9.44 10.53 -3.50
C CYS A 74 -10.43 9.43 -3.11
N ASP A 75 -11.58 9.33 -3.78
CA ASP A 75 -12.56 8.29 -3.46
C ASP A 75 -12.04 6.88 -3.71
N THR A 76 -11.33 6.67 -4.82
CA THR A 76 -10.66 5.39 -5.10
C THR A 76 -9.67 5.02 -4.00
N ILE A 77 -8.91 6.01 -3.49
CA ILE A 77 -7.92 5.79 -2.43
C ILE A 77 -8.62 5.43 -1.12
N LEU A 78 -9.56 6.26 -0.65
CA LEU A 78 -10.26 6.07 0.62
C LEU A 78 -11.06 4.77 0.64
N ASN A 79 -11.81 4.48 -0.41
CA ASN A 79 -12.63 3.27 -0.49
C ASN A 79 -11.77 2.00 -0.51
N ASP A 80 -10.60 2.03 -1.17
CA ASP A 80 -9.71 0.87 -1.16
C ASP A 80 -8.95 0.73 0.16
N SER A 81 -8.55 1.83 0.80
CA SER A 81 -7.96 1.84 2.14
C SER A 81 -8.92 1.26 3.18
N GLU A 82 -10.18 1.68 3.18
CA GLU A 82 -11.21 1.13 4.06
C GLU A 82 -11.40 -0.38 3.84
N ARG A 83 -11.54 -0.80 2.57
CA ARG A 83 -11.64 -2.22 2.21
C ARG A 83 -10.45 -3.02 2.72
N VAL A 84 -9.23 -2.52 2.50
CA VAL A 84 -7.98 -3.19 2.87
C VAL A 84 -7.85 -3.32 4.38
N ILE A 85 -8.12 -2.25 5.12
CA ILE A 85 -8.12 -2.27 6.59
C ILE A 85 -9.14 -3.30 7.08
N GLY A 86 -10.38 -3.22 6.61
CA GLY A 86 -11.46 -4.12 7.05
C GLY A 86 -11.25 -5.60 6.69
N THR A 87 -10.43 -5.89 5.68
CA THR A 87 -10.16 -7.28 5.24
C THR A 87 -8.92 -7.88 5.90
N HIS A 88 -7.90 -7.07 6.22
CA HIS A 88 -6.56 -7.58 6.51
C HIS A 88 -5.92 -7.04 7.80
N HIS A 89 -6.40 -5.94 8.37
CA HIS A 89 -5.76 -5.36 9.55
C HIS A 89 -6.08 -6.18 10.80
N GLU A 90 -5.04 -6.66 11.47
CA GLU A 90 -5.10 -7.35 12.75
C GLU A 90 -4.64 -6.42 13.88
N VAL A 91 -5.31 -6.53 15.03
CA VAL A 91 -5.04 -5.70 16.21
C VAL A 91 -4.53 -6.56 17.38
N GLY A 92 -3.68 -5.98 18.22
CA GLY A 92 -3.21 -6.59 19.47
C GLY A 92 -1.85 -7.30 19.38
N PRO A 93 -1.34 -7.80 20.52
CA PRO A 93 -0.07 -8.50 20.59
C PRO A 93 -0.06 -9.76 19.72
N GLY A 94 1.01 -9.96 18.94
CA GLY A 94 1.11 -11.09 18.01
C GLY A 94 0.35 -10.91 16.70
N ALA A 95 -0.19 -9.71 16.43
CA ALA A 95 -0.75 -9.37 15.13
C ALA A 95 0.28 -9.61 14.02
N MET A 96 -0.18 -10.33 13.01
CA MET A 96 0.60 -10.78 11.88
C MET A 96 0.31 -9.91 10.65
N ILE A 97 -0.78 -9.17 10.56
CA ILE A 97 -0.95 -8.24 9.44
C ILE A 97 -1.35 -6.88 9.97
N GLN A 98 -0.49 -5.89 9.78
CA GLN A 98 -0.80 -4.51 10.13
C GLN A 98 -0.80 -3.65 8.88
N ILE A 99 -1.95 -3.02 8.66
CA ILE A 99 -2.13 -2.03 7.60
C ILE A 99 -1.89 -0.63 8.17
N ALA A 100 -1.05 0.14 7.50
CA ALA A 100 -0.86 1.57 7.73
C ALA A 100 -1.17 2.36 6.46
N LEU A 101 -1.57 3.63 6.60
CA LEU A 101 -1.84 4.51 5.47
C LEU A 101 -0.65 5.46 5.28
N ALA A 102 0.04 5.39 4.14
CA ALA A 102 1.29 6.13 3.92
C ALA A 102 1.32 6.85 2.57
N PRO A 103 0.79 8.07 2.42
CA PRO A 103 0.80 8.75 1.11
C PRO A 103 2.22 8.90 0.52
N ALA A 104 2.39 8.54 -0.76
CA ALA A 104 3.71 8.39 -1.39
C ALA A 104 4.45 9.70 -1.75
N LEU A 105 3.74 10.84 -1.79
CA LEU A 105 4.30 12.13 -2.21
C LEU A 105 4.33 13.12 -1.03
N ARG A 106 5.45 13.84 -0.91
CA ARG A 106 5.67 14.91 0.10
C ARG A 106 4.77 16.14 -0.05
N PHE A 107 3.96 16.21 -1.11
CA PHE A 107 2.94 17.26 -1.26
C PHE A 107 1.75 16.90 -0.38
N ARG A 108 1.58 17.63 0.74
CA ARG A 108 0.44 17.60 1.69
C ARG A 108 -0.36 16.30 1.63
N SER A 109 0.06 15.33 2.44
CA SER A 109 -0.73 14.15 2.88
C SER A 109 -2.01 13.94 2.05
N ALA A 110 -1.93 13.12 0.99
CA ALA A 110 -3.08 12.79 0.16
C ALA A 110 -4.33 12.48 0.98
N LEU A 111 -4.17 11.73 2.08
CA LEU A 111 -5.25 11.40 3.01
C LEU A 111 -5.89 12.61 3.68
N GLU A 112 -5.10 13.60 4.08
CA GLU A 112 -5.62 14.81 4.74
C GLU A 112 -6.32 15.73 3.72
N SER A 113 -5.77 15.83 2.51
CA SER A 113 -6.42 16.52 1.39
C SER A 113 -7.74 15.83 1.01
N CYS A 114 -7.75 14.50 0.91
CA CYS A 114 -8.94 13.73 0.59
C CYS A 114 -9.98 13.75 1.72
N ALA A 115 -9.55 13.71 2.99
CA ALA A 115 -10.45 13.81 4.13
C ALA A 115 -11.14 15.19 4.19
N LYS A 116 -10.41 16.27 3.87
CA LYS A 116 -10.96 17.65 3.80
C LYS A 116 -11.93 17.86 2.62
N GLN A 117 -11.89 17.02 1.58
CA GLN A 117 -12.80 17.12 0.43
C GLN A 117 -14.16 16.44 0.67
N ARG A 118 -14.31 15.65 1.74
CA ARG A 118 -15.57 14.97 2.11
C ARG A 118 -16.38 15.68 3.21
N THR A 119 -15.86 16.78 3.77
CA THR A 119 -16.54 17.67 4.74
C THR A 119 -16.99 18.95 4.06
#